data_AF-A0A2H8TIM1-F1
#
_entry.id   AF-A0A2H8TIM1-F1
#
_cell.length_a   1.000
_cell.length_b   1.000
_cell.length_c   1.000
_cell.angle_alpha   90.00
_cell.angle_beta   90.00
_cell.angle_gamma   90.00
#
_symmetry.space_group_name_H-M   'P 1'
#
loop_
_entity.id
_entity.type
_entity.pdbx_description
1 polymer ?
#
loop_
_entity_poly.entity_id
_entity_poly.type
_entity_poly.pdbx_seq_one_letter_code
_entity_poly.pdbx_strand_id
1 'polypeptide(L)'
;VSIGTTFQWLTSLGIHPGAVQRFVALPTYGKAQKAAIFFVFGMGVVKILTGAVGMLIYAKYKDCDPVLANFIDNDRKLVPYYVMDVAAKFPGLTGLFVSGIVSAAL
;
A
#
# COMPACT_ATOMS: atom_id res chain seq x y z
N VAL A 1 9.37 -9.53 -11.81
CA VAL A 1 8.72 -9.58 -10.48
C VAL A 1 7.23 -9.32 -10.66
N SER A 2 6.49 -10.32 -11.10
CA SER A 2 5.04 -10.15 -11.32
C SER A 2 4.40 -11.52 -11.25
N ILE A 3 4.83 -12.45 -12.11
CA ILE A 3 4.31 -13.82 -12.11
C ILE A 3 4.61 -14.55 -10.78
N GLY A 4 5.87 -14.59 -10.34
CA GLY A 4 6.25 -15.26 -9.07
C GLY A 4 5.60 -14.63 -7.83
N THR A 5 5.40 -13.30 -7.84
CA THR A 5 4.75 -12.59 -6.74
C THR A 5 3.27 -12.92 -6.68
N THR A 6 2.58 -13.06 -7.82
CA THR A 6 1.17 -13.48 -7.87
C THR A 6 0.95 -14.84 -7.24
N PHE A 7 1.84 -15.82 -7.50
CA PHE A 7 1.76 -17.14 -6.87
C PHE A 7 1.96 -17.05 -5.35
N GLN A 8 2.92 -16.26 -4.89
CA GLN A 8 3.13 -16.07 -3.46
C GLN A 8 1.91 -15.45 -2.77
N TRP A 9 1.26 -14.48 -3.41
CA TRP A 9 0.00 -13.90 -2.91
C TRP A 9 -1.14 -14.91 -2.88
N LEU A 10 -1.26 -15.79 -3.89
CA LEU A 10 -2.25 -16.86 -3.91
C LEU A 10 -2.09 -17.79 -2.70
N THR A 11 -0.85 -18.21 -2.43
CA THR A 11 -0.50 -19.05 -1.28
C THR A 11 -0.81 -18.33 0.04
N SER A 12 -0.48 -17.03 0.14
CA SER A 12 -0.81 -16.23 1.32
C SER A 12 -2.31 -16.04 1.53
N LEU A 13 -3.16 -16.12 0.51
CA LEU A 13 -4.61 -16.04 0.69
C LEU A 13 -5.26 -17.41 0.96
N GLY A 14 -4.75 -18.46 0.32
CA GLY A 14 -5.30 -19.82 0.42
C GLY A 14 -4.81 -20.63 1.61
N ILE A 15 -3.62 -20.32 2.14
CA ILE A 15 -3.00 -21.08 3.25
C ILE A 15 -2.98 -20.28 4.55
N HIS A 16 -2.95 -18.95 4.49
CA HIS A 16 -2.88 -18.15 5.71
C HIS A 16 -4.15 -18.32 6.53
N PRO A 17 -4.06 -18.82 7.78
CA PRO A 17 -5.22 -19.23 8.56
C PRO A 17 -6.19 -18.06 8.81
N GLY A 18 -5.67 -16.85 9.03
CA GLY A 18 -6.50 -15.66 9.19
C GLY A 18 -7.22 -15.21 7.92
N ALA A 19 -6.68 -15.50 6.73
CA ALA A 19 -7.34 -15.17 5.47
C ALA A 19 -8.44 -16.19 5.17
N VAL A 20 -8.14 -17.48 5.32
CA VAL A 20 -9.09 -18.58 5.13
C VAL A 20 -10.28 -18.45 6.09
N GLN A 21 -10.04 -18.15 7.37
CA GLN A 21 -11.10 -17.98 8.36
C GLN A 21 -12.07 -16.85 7.99
N ARG A 22 -11.59 -15.74 7.41
CA ARG A 22 -12.45 -14.64 6.94
C ARG A 22 -13.38 -15.07 5.81
N PHE A 23 -12.90 -15.90 4.88
CA PHE A 23 -13.74 -16.42 3.80
C PHE A 23 -14.74 -17.48 4.28
N VAL A 24 -14.35 -18.34 5.22
CA VAL A 24 -15.23 -19.40 5.78
C VAL A 24 -16.31 -18.82 6.70
N ALA A 25 -16.06 -17.67 7.35
CA ALA A 25 -17.05 -16.98 8.17
C ALA A 25 -18.24 -16.41 7.37
N LEU A 26 -18.18 -16.40 6.04
CA LEU A 26 -19.28 -15.93 5.20
C LEU A 26 -20.38 -16.98 5.09
N PRO A 27 -21.67 -16.58 5.12
CA PRO A 27 -22.79 -17.52 5.23
C PRO A 27 -23.06 -18.35 3.97
N THR A 28 -22.47 -17.97 2.83
CA THR A 28 -22.69 -18.66 1.54
C THR A 28 -21.44 -18.60 0.68
N TYR A 29 -21.20 -19.66 -0.11
CA TYR A 29 -20.08 -19.75 -1.04
C TYR A 29 -20.08 -18.61 -2.08
N GLY A 30 -21.25 -18.24 -2.60
CA GLY A 30 -21.37 -17.14 -3.58
C GLY A 30 -20.95 -15.77 -3.03
N LYS A 31 -21.14 -15.52 -1.72
CA LYS A 31 -20.63 -14.29 -1.07
C LYS A 31 -19.10 -14.36 -0.89
N ALA A 32 -18.56 -15.53 -0.55
CA ALA A 32 -17.11 -15.72 -0.46
C ALA A 32 -16.40 -15.48 -1.80
N GLN A 33 -16.97 -15.99 -2.91
CA GLN A 33 -16.42 -15.74 -4.24
C GLN A 33 -16.46 -14.25 -4.63
N LYS A 34 -17.58 -13.56 -4.39
CA LYS A 34 -17.68 -12.12 -4.66
C LYS A 34 -16.73 -11.30 -3.79
N ALA A 35 -16.57 -11.66 -2.51
CA ALA A 35 -15.63 -11.02 -1.61
C ALA A 35 -14.18 -11.19 -2.09
N ALA A 36 -13.81 -12.39 -2.58
CA ALA A 36 -12.49 -12.64 -3.15
C ALA A 36 -12.24 -11.80 -4.42
N ILE A 37 -13.22 -11.67 -5.31
CA ILE A 37 -13.11 -10.83 -6.51
C ILE A 37 -12.93 -9.35 -6.12
N PHE A 38 -13.72 -8.84 -5.18
CA PHE A 38 -13.60 -7.47 -4.69
C PHE A 38 -12.22 -7.22 -4.05
N PHE A 39 -11.71 -8.19 -3.29
CA PHE A 39 -10.39 -8.12 -2.69
C PHE A 39 -9.28 -8.03 -3.75
N VAL A 40 -9.32 -8.89 -4.78
CA VAL A 40 -8.34 -8.87 -5.89
C VAL A 40 -8.39 -7.53 -6.63
N PHE A 41 -9.59 -7.03 -6.91
CA PHE A 41 -9.76 -5.72 -7.56
C PHE A 41 -9.20 -4.58 -6.69
N GLY A 42 -9.54 -4.54 -5.40
CA GLY A 42 -9.05 -3.54 -4.47
C GLY A 42 -7.52 -3.53 -4.35
N MET A 43 -6.91 -4.72 -4.29
CA MET A 43 -5.45 -4.86 -4.31
C MET A 43 -4.83 -4.35 -5.60
N GLY A 44 -5.47 -4.58 -6.75
CA GLY A 44 -5.04 -4.03 -8.04
C GLY A 44 -5.03 -2.50 -8.05
N VAL A 45 -6.10 -1.87 -7.54
CA VAL A 45 -6.19 -0.41 -7.42
C VAL A 45 -5.08 0.13 -6.52
N VAL A 46 -4.88 -0.46 -5.34
CA VAL A 46 -3.82 -0.04 -4.41
C VAL A 46 -2.44 -0.14 -5.06
N LYS A 47 -2.14 -1.23 -5.77
CA LYS A 47 -0.87 -1.40 -6.51
C LYS A 47 -0.63 -0.29 -7.53
N ILE A 48 -1.66 0.07 -8.31
CA ILE A 48 -1.57 1.13 -9.32
C ILE A 48 -1.32 2.47 -8.63
N LEU A 49 -2.06 2.78 -7.55
CA LEU A 49 -1.89 4.02 -6.79
C LEU A 49 -0.50 4.13 -6.17
N THR A 50 0.01 3.07 -5.54
CA THR A 50 1.38 3.06 -5.00
C THR A 50 2.42 3.26 -6.09
N GLY A 51 2.24 2.64 -7.26
CA GLY A 51 3.12 2.86 -8.42
C GLY A 51 3.09 4.32 -8.90
N ALA A 52 1.90 4.92 -8.97
CA ALA A 52 1.73 6.33 -9.33
C ALA A 52 2.41 7.27 -8.32
N VAL A 53 2.27 7.00 -7.01
CA VAL A 53 2.97 7.77 -5.97
C VAL A 53 4.48 7.66 -6.13
N GLY A 54 5.02 6.47 -6.41
CA GLY A 54 6.45 6.30 -6.69
C GLY A 54 6.94 7.13 -7.88
N MET A 55 6.15 7.18 -8.97
CA MET A 55 6.46 8.02 -10.13
C MET A 55 6.41 9.52 -9.80
N LEU A 56 5.46 9.97 -8.96
CA LEU A 56 5.37 11.36 -8.51
C LEU A 56 6.57 11.78 -7.66
N ILE A 57 6.99 10.91 -6.74
CA ILE A 57 8.20 11.12 -5.93
C ILE A 57 9.42 11.25 -6.84
N TYR A 58 9.56 10.34 -7.81
CA TYR A 58 10.65 10.41 -8.79
C TYR A 58 10.63 11.73 -9.58
N ALA A 59 9.47 12.14 -10.09
CA ALA A 59 9.34 13.39 -10.84
C ALA A 59 9.68 14.64 -10.01
N LYS A 60 9.37 14.62 -8.70
CA LYS A 60 9.65 15.74 -7.79
C LYS A 60 11.13 15.84 -7.39
N TYR A 61 11.79 14.69 -7.19
CA TYR A 61 13.15 14.60 -6.66
C TYR A 61 14.20 14.18 -7.70
N LYS A 62 13.85 14.22 -9.00
CA LYS A 62 14.77 13.84 -10.09
C LYS A 62 16.06 14.66 -10.08
N ASP A 63 15.94 15.96 -9.85
CA ASP A 63 17.08 16.90 -9.92
C ASP A 63 17.71 17.19 -8.54
N CYS A 64 16.99 16.86 -7.45
CA CYS A 64 17.44 17.00 -6.07
C CYS A 64 17.04 15.76 -5.29
N ASP A 65 17.96 14.81 -5.14
CA ASP A 65 17.72 13.58 -4.39
C ASP A 65 17.82 13.86 -2.88
N PRO A 66 16.71 13.77 -2.11
CA PRO A 66 16.70 14.04 -0.67
C PRO A 66 17.50 13.00 0.13
N VAL A 67 17.77 11.83 -0.44
CA VAL A 67 18.62 10.79 0.18
C VAL A 67 20.09 11.20 0.10
N LEU A 68 20.56 11.63 -1.08
CA LEU A 68 21.93 12.12 -1.26
C LEU A 68 22.19 13.45 -0.53
N ALA A 69 21.16 14.29 -0.39
CA ALA A 69 21.22 15.55 0.34
C ALA A 69 21.16 15.38 1.89
N ASN A 70 21.20 14.15 2.41
CA ASN A 70 21.13 13.83 3.85
C ASN A 70 19.87 14.32 4.58
N PHE A 71 18.77 14.61 3.88
CA PHE A 71 17.49 14.89 4.53
C PHE A 71 16.81 13.63 5.08
N ILE A 72 17.24 12.45 4.63
CA ILE A 72 16.61 11.17 4.95
C ILE A 72 17.70 10.10 5.18
N ASP A 73 17.71 9.46 6.36
CA ASP A 73 18.69 8.38 6.70
C ASP A 73 18.55 7.11 5.85
N ASN A 74 17.36 6.88 5.31
CA ASN A 74 16.99 5.59 4.74
C ASN A 74 15.85 5.74 3.73
N ASP A 75 15.96 5.07 2.59
CA ASP A 75 14.97 5.03 1.51
C ASP A 75 13.55 4.70 1.98
N ARG A 76 13.40 3.93 3.07
CA ARG A 76 12.10 3.60 3.67
C ARG A 76 11.33 4.82 4.20
N LYS A 77 12.02 5.91 4.53
CA LYS A 77 11.43 7.16 5.02
C LYS A 77 11.08 8.14 3.88
N LEU A 78 11.35 7.79 2.62
CA LEU A 78 11.12 8.67 1.46
C LEU A 78 9.64 9.03 1.25
N VAL A 79 8.75 8.03 1.28
CA VAL A 79 7.30 8.23 1.10
C VAL A 79 6.71 9.11 2.20
N PRO A 80 6.93 8.85 3.51
CA PRO A 80 6.41 9.74 4.55
C PRO A 80 7.01 11.14 4.49
N TYR A 81 8.29 11.28 4.12
CA TYR A 81 8.91 12.60 3.91
C TYR A 81 8.23 13.37 2.78
N TYR A 82 8.00 12.73 1.62
CA TYR A 82 7.29 13.33 0.50
C TYR A 82 5.87 13.78 0.86
N VAL A 83 5.13 12.96 1.61
CA VAL A 83 3.78 13.32 2.04
C VAL A 83 3.81 14.51 3.00
N MET A 84 4.76 14.57 3.94
CA MET A 84 4.90 15.73 4.84
C MET A 84 5.24 17.02 4.09
N ASP A 85 6.12 16.95 3.07
CA ASP A 85 6.48 18.11 2.23
C ASP A 85 5.29 18.63 1.42
N VAL A 86 4.53 17.74 0.78
CA VAL A 86 3.36 18.13 -0.04
C VAL A 86 2.17 18.55 0.85
N ALA A 87 1.92 17.84 1.94
CA ALA A 87 0.82 18.09 2.85
C ALA A 87 1.07 19.28 3.80
N ALA A 88 2.29 19.83 3.85
CA ALA A 88 2.57 21.09 4.58
C ALA A 88 1.64 22.22 4.14
N LYS A 89 1.14 22.19 2.90
CA LYS A 89 0.19 23.16 2.34
C LYS A 89 -1.26 22.95 2.80
N PHE A 90 -1.60 21.77 3.34
CA PHE A 90 -2.97 21.38 3.72
C PHE A 90 -3.01 20.80 5.15
N PRO A 91 -3.37 21.61 6.16
CA PRO A 91 -3.42 21.15 7.55
C PRO A 91 -4.45 20.01 7.70
N GLY A 92 -4.03 18.91 8.35
CA GLY A 92 -4.86 17.72 8.59
C GLY A 92 -4.56 16.52 7.67
N LEU A 93 -4.06 16.75 6.46
CA LEU A 93 -3.77 15.66 5.51
C LEU A 93 -2.63 14.75 5.98
N THR A 94 -1.59 15.33 6.60
CA THR A 94 -0.50 14.57 7.22
C THR A 94 -1.00 13.67 8.35
N GLY A 95 -1.96 14.15 9.16
CA GLY A 95 -2.55 13.37 10.25
C GLY A 95 -3.36 12.17 9.74
N LEU A 96 -4.13 12.35 8.67
CA LEU A 96 -4.86 11.25 8.00
C LEU A 96 -3.90 10.20 7.42
N PHE A 97 -2.78 10.64 6.86
CA PHE A 97 -1.77 9.73 6.33
C PHE A 97 -1.11 8.91 7.44
N VAL A 98 -0.70 9.55 8.54
CA VAL A 98 -0.08 8.88 9.69
C VAL A 98 -1.07 7.90 10.34
N SER A 99 -2.34 8.28 10.51
CA SER A 99 -3.35 7.35 11.06
C SER A 99 -3.54 6.13 10.16
N GLY A 100 -3.55 6.31 8.84
CA GLY A 100 -3.62 5.21 7.87
C GLY A 100 -2.42 4.25 7.97
N ILE A 101 -1.19 4.75 8.11
CA ILE A 101 -0.01 3.90 8.31
C ILE A 101 -0.15 3.09 9.60
N VAL A 102 -0.54 3.74 10.69
CA VAL A 102 -0.71 3.09 12.00
C VAL A 102 -1.79 2.01 11.94
N SER A 103 -2.92 2.27 11.28
CA SER A 103 -3.97 1.26 11.05
C SER A 103 -3.56 0.10 10.15
N ALA A 104 -2.57 0.27 9.27
CA ALA A 104 -2.05 -0.80 8.43
C ALA A 104 -0.97 -1.63 9.14
N ALA A 105 -0.29 -1.05 10.14
CA ALA A 105 0.78 -1.70 10.88
C ALA A 105 0.28 -2.49 12.10
N LEU A 106 -0.85 -2.09 12.69
CA LEU A 106 -1.56 -2.75 13.79
C LEU A 106 -2.48 -3.87 13.27
#